data_AF-A0A955U454-F1
#
_entry.id   AF-A0A955U454-F1
#
_cell.length_a   1.000
_cell.length_b   1.000
_cell.length_c   1.000
_cell.angle_alpha   90.00
_cell.angle_beta   90.00
_cell.angle_gamma   90.00
#
_symmetry.space_group_name_H-M   'P 1'
#
loop_
_entity.id
_entity.type
_entity.pdbx_description
1 polymer ?
#
loop_
_entity_poly.entity_id
_entity_poly.type
_entity_poly.pdbx_seq_one_letter_code
_entity_poly.pdbx_strand_id
1 'polypeptide(L)'
;MRRLLLAPLLLAAACGADVDPGLEGADMDQLAFGLPAMELTVSQLVPGQVGRFTVTGLLPGEEARVYVSFAGRGAGPCVPAGSPCLSIQPQVQEVVRMTANADGWASGLRNIPGNLPYGTSVWLQAAVIAGPQGANSDLSNVVASRVDGMACAQIYDPVCGINGQTYSNACEAGVAGWPVDYVGPC
;
A
#
# COMPACT_ATOMS: atom_id res chain seq x y z
N MET A 1 -0.92 64.91 3.52
CA MET A 1 -0.67 64.09 4.72
C MET A 1 -1.16 62.68 4.39
N ARG A 2 -0.31 61.70 3.99
CA ARG A 2 0.19 60.56 4.82
C ARG A 2 -0.87 60.09 5.83
N ARG A 3 -1.35 58.84 5.91
CA ARG A 3 -0.86 57.46 5.64
C ARG A 3 -2.10 56.55 5.45
N LEU A 4 -2.11 55.60 4.52
CA LEU A 4 -1.85 54.15 4.72
C LEU A 4 -2.57 53.51 5.91
N LEU A 5 -3.41 52.48 5.64
CA LEU A 5 -3.36 51.17 6.33
C LEU A 5 -4.02 50.10 5.43
N LEU A 6 -3.20 49.15 4.97
CA LEU A 6 -3.56 47.86 4.36
C LEU A 6 -3.98 46.86 5.45
N ALA A 7 -4.87 45.92 5.12
CA ALA A 7 -4.86 44.54 5.62
C ALA A 7 -5.74 43.64 4.71
N PRO A 8 -5.52 42.31 4.66
CA PRO A 8 -5.31 41.59 3.41
C PRO A 8 -6.44 40.65 2.96
N LEU A 9 -6.42 40.32 1.66
CA LEU A 9 -7.20 39.25 1.04
C LEU A 9 -6.87 37.90 1.67
N LEU A 10 -7.89 37.25 2.24
CA LEU A 10 -7.93 35.80 2.46
C LEU A 10 -8.41 35.15 1.15
N LEU A 11 -7.50 34.51 0.42
CA LEU A 11 -7.86 33.59 -0.66
C LEU A 11 -7.78 32.16 -0.11
N ALA A 12 -8.96 31.56 0.10
CA ALA A 12 -9.09 30.14 0.37
C ALA A 12 -8.77 29.36 -0.91
N ALA A 13 -7.81 28.43 -0.85
CA ALA A 13 -7.57 27.46 -1.90
C ALA A 13 -8.60 26.33 -1.74
N ALA A 14 -9.68 26.39 -2.52
CA ALA A 14 -10.56 25.25 -2.76
C ALA A 14 -9.99 24.45 -3.94
N CYS A 15 -9.83 23.14 -3.76
CA CYS A 15 -9.59 22.21 -4.87
C CYS A 15 -10.89 22.05 -5.67
N GLY A 16 -10.95 22.68 -6.84
CA GLY A 16 -12.00 22.45 -7.83
C GLY A 16 -11.73 21.15 -8.59
N ALA A 17 -12.69 20.24 -8.55
CA ALA A 17 -12.79 19.13 -9.48
C ALA A 17 -13.66 19.58 -10.64
N ASP A 18 -13.07 19.81 -11.81
CA ASP A 18 -13.80 20.03 -13.06
C ASP A 18 -13.45 18.90 -14.02
N VAL A 19 -14.46 18.08 -14.31
CA VAL A 19 -14.44 17.03 -15.32
C VAL A 19 -15.08 17.63 -16.57
N ASP A 20 -14.29 17.87 -17.62
CA ASP A 20 -14.81 18.27 -18.93
C ASP A 20 -14.79 17.07 -19.89
N PRO A 21 -15.91 16.74 -20.58
CA PRO A 21 -15.95 15.68 -21.57
C PRO A 21 -15.65 16.24 -22.97
N GLY A 22 -14.56 15.75 -23.55
CA GLY A 22 -14.41 15.41 -24.97
C GLY A 22 -14.49 16.53 -26.02
N LEU A 23 -13.36 16.82 -26.67
CA LEU A 23 -13.31 17.13 -28.10
C LEU A 23 -12.08 16.48 -28.74
N GLU A 24 -12.33 15.85 -29.89
CA GLU A 24 -11.45 15.03 -30.70
C GLU A 24 -10.54 15.87 -31.61
N GLY A 25 -9.32 15.38 -31.89
CA GLY A 25 -8.71 15.57 -33.20
C GLY A 25 -7.27 16.08 -33.24
N ALA A 26 -6.37 15.16 -33.59
CA ALA A 26 -5.08 15.34 -34.24
C ALA A 26 -3.93 15.92 -33.41
N ASP A 27 -3.15 15.02 -32.79
CA ASP A 27 -1.69 15.07 -32.83
C ASP A 27 -1.16 13.63 -32.98
N MET A 28 -0.86 13.26 -34.22
CA MET A 28 -0.18 12.02 -34.59
C MET A 28 1.33 12.15 -34.34
N ASP A 29 1.69 12.41 -33.09
CA ASP A 29 3.07 12.35 -32.56
C ASP A 29 3.10 11.53 -31.24
N GLN A 30 2.21 10.54 -31.12
CA GLN A 30 2.16 9.56 -30.03
C GLN A 30 3.23 8.46 -30.20
N LEU A 31 4.48 8.85 -30.40
CA LEU A 31 5.59 8.09 -29.83
C LEU A 31 5.89 8.61 -28.43
N ALA A 32 4.85 8.66 -27.60
CA ALA A 32 5.06 8.29 -26.22
C ALA A 32 5.54 6.84 -26.27
N PHE A 33 6.86 6.63 -26.25
CA PHE A 33 7.41 5.49 -25.55
C PHE A 33 6.88 5.62 -24.13
N GLY A 34 5.65 5.18 -23.92
CA GLY A 34 4.89 5.37 -22.70
C GLY A 34 5.78 4.85 -21.60
N LEU A 35 6.29 5.76 -20.78
CA LEU A 35 7.05 5.35 -19.61
C LEU A 35 6.16 4.34 -18.89
N PRO A 36 6.67 3.13 -18.63
CA PRO A 36 5.89 2.13 -17.92
C PRO A 36 5.31 2.78 -16.68
N ALA A 37 3.97 2.83 -16.60
CA ALA A 37 3.32 3.43 -15.44
C ALA A 37 3.83 2.71 -14.19
N MET A 38 4.17 3.49 -13.16
CA MET A 38 4.66 2.91 -11.93
C MET A 38 3.61 1.95 -11.36
N GLU A 39 4.01 0.70 -11.17
CA GLU A 39 3.12 -0.36 -10.72
C GLU A 39 3.71 -1.09 -9.52
N LEU A 40 2.93 -1.16 -8.44
CA LEU A 40 3.19 -1.97 -7.26
C LEU A 40 2.43 -3.29 -7.39
N THR A 41 3.16 -4.38 -7.17
CA THR A 41 2.63 -5.73 -6.98
C THR A 41 3.16 -6.32 -5.69
N VAL A 42 2.35 -7.18 -5.05
CA VAL A 42 2.69 -7.79 -3.77
C VAL A 42 2.36 -9.28 -3.85
N SER A 43 3.21 -10.13 -3.28
CA SER A 43 2.88 -11.55 -3.11
C SER A 43 1.72 -11.71 -2.12
N GLN A 44 1.22 -12.94 -2.02
CA GLN A 44 0.31 -13.30 -0.93
C GLN A 44 0.93 -12.93 0.43
N LEU A 45 0.09 -12.38 1.30
CA LEU A 45 0.48 -11.92 2.62
C LEU A 45 0.05 -12.95 3.64
N VAL A 46 0.98 -13.81 4.02
CA VAL A 46 0.75 -14.87 5.01
C VAL A 46 1.46 -14.50 6.31
N PRO A 47 0.76 -14.49 7.47
CA PRO A 47 1.38 -14.20 8.76
C PRO A 47 2.58 -15.11 9.04
N GLY A 48 3.69 -14.52 9.48
CA GLY A 48 4.92 -15.24 9.80
C GLY A 48 5.78 -15.64 8.58
N GLN A 49 5.32 -15.35 7.35
CA GLN A 49 6.09 -15.60 6.13
C GLN A 49 6.76 -14.34 5.59
N VAL A 50 7.61 -14.52 4.57
CA VAL A 50 8.24 -13.43 3.83
C VAL A 50 7.30 -12.98 2.72
N GLY A 51 6.80 -11.75 2.82
CA GLY A 51 6.11 -11.07 1.73
C GLY A 51 7.11 -10.43 0.75
N ARG A 52 6.82 -10.53 -0.55
CA ARG A 52 7.56 -9.87 -1.62
C ARG A 52 6.77 -8.67 -2.13
N PHE A 53 7.44 -7.54 -2.21
CA PHE A 53 6.94 -6.31 -2.78
C PHE A 53 7.76 -6.02 -4.02
N THR A 54 7.11 -5.68 -5.12
CA THR A 54 7.78 -5.39 -6.39
C THR A 54 7.19 -4.12 -6.97
N VAL A 55 8.05 -3.18 -7.32
CA VAL A 55 7.69 -1.96 -8.01
C VAL A 55 8.36 -1.96 -9.37
N THR A 56 7.58 -1.78 -10.42
CA THR A 56 8.04 -1.67 -11.81
C THR A 56 7.75 -0.28 -12.35
N GLY A 57 8.42 0.09 -13.44
CA GLY A 57 8.24 1.38 -14.07
C GLY A 57 9.05 2.50 -13.41
N LEU A 58 10.18 2.15 -12.78
CA LEU A 58 11.10 3.09 -12.14
C LEU A 58 12.24 3.44 -13.09
N LEU A 59 12.88 4.61 -12.88
CA LEU A 59 14.17 4.91 -13.49
C LEU A 59 15.31 4.19 -12.74
N PRO A 60 16.40 3.81 -13.42
CA PRO A 60 17.54 3.18 -12.77
C PRO A 60 18.12 4.00 -11.62
N GLY A 61 18.23 3.37 -10.44
CA GLY A 61 18.72 4.03 -9.23
C GLY A 61 17.69 4.84 -8.45
N GLU A 62 16.43 4.93 -8.91
CA GLU A 62 15.36 5.55 -8.11
C GLU A 62 15.04 4.75 -6.85
N GLU A 63 14.66 5.45 -5.80
CA GLU A 63 14.24 4.86 -4.55
C GLU A 63 12.71 4.88 -4.43
N ALA A 64 12.10 3.70 -4.48
CA ALA A 64 10.69 3.51 -4.22
C ALA A 64 10.47 3.16 -2.74
N ARG A 65 9.46 3.79 -2.14
CA ARG A 65 9.00 3.53 -0.77
C ARG A 65 7.59 3.00 -0.83
N VAL A 66 7.36 1.85 -0.20
CA VAL A 66 6.04 1.23 -0.12
C VAL A 66 5.43 1.57 1.24
N TYR A 67 4.20 2.04 1.19
CA TYR A 67 3.39 2.37 2.35
C TYR A 67 2.23 1.39 2.49
N VAL A 68 1.80 1.14 3.72
CA VAL A 68 0.65 0.30 4.06
C VAL A 68 -0.35 1.07 4.91
N SER A 69 -1.63 0.76 4.75
CA SER A 69 -2.73 1.15 5.61
C SER A 69 -3.67 -0.02 5.85
N PHE A 70 -4.29 -0.04 7.02
CA PHE A 70 -5.36 -0.96 7.40
C PHE A 70 -6.74 -0.28 7.47
N ALA A 71 -6.80 1.04 7.23
CA ALA A 71 -8.03 1.81 7.34
C ALA A 71 -8.87 1.74 6.06
N GLY A 72 -8.23 1.70 4.89
CA GLY A 72 -8.92 1.65 3.62
C GLY A 72 -8.22 2.42 2.50
N ARG A 73 -8.85 2.41 1.33
CA ARG A 73 -8.54 3.31 0.22
C ARG A 73 -9.18 4.68 0.47
N GLY A 74 -8.49 5.77 0.13
CA GLY A 74 -9.03 7.12 0.28
C GLY A 74 -7.94 8.18 0.39
N ALA A 75 -8.32 9.42 0.68
CA ALA A 75 -7.36 10.52 0.84
C ALA A 75 -6.40 10.26 2.00
N GLY A 76 -5.12 10.16 1.68
CA GLY A 76 -4.01 9.91 2.60
C GLY A 76 -3.10 11.10 2.80
N PRO A 77 -2.07 10.95 3.66
CA PRO A 77 -1.05 11.97 3.83
C PRO A 77 -0.14 12.08 2.59
N CYS A 78 0.42 13.26 2.36
CA CYS A 78 1.45 13.51 1.38
C CYS A 78 2.80 13.45 2.10
N VAL A 79 3.66 12.52 1.68
CA VAL A 79 4.90 12.17 2.38
C VAL A 79 6.06 12.21 1.38
N PRO A 80 6.97 13.22 1.46
CA PRO A 80 6.96 14.40 2.33
C PRO A 80 5.87 15.44 1.95
N ALA A 81 5.70 16.46 2.80
CA ALA A 81 4.83 17.58 2.47
C ALA A 81 5.31 18.28 1.18
N GLY A 82 4.44 18.32 0.16
CA GLY A 82 4.79 18.82 -1.18
C GLY A 82 4.83 17.74 -2.25
N SER A 83 4.80 16.45 -1.88
CA SER A 83 4.56 15.35 -2.81
C SER A 83 3.06 15.23 -3.16
N PRO A 84 2.70 14.46 -4.21
CA PRO A 84 1.35 13.94 -4.34
C PRO A 84 0.96 13.13 -3.10
N CYS A 85 -0.31 13.22 -2.73
CA CYS A 85 -0.83 12.59 -1.52
C CYS A 85 -1.22 11.15 -1.80
N LEU A 86 -0.92 10.26 -0.84
CA LEU A 86 -1.28 8.86 -0.96
C LEU A 86 -2.80 8.69 -1.10
N SER A 87 -3.19 7.65 -1.82
CA SER A 87 -4.58 7.20 -2.02
C SER A 87 -4.98 6.09 -1.05
N ILE A 88 -4.32 6.02 0.11
CA ILE A 88 -4.62 5.14 1.24
C ILE A 88 -4.87 5.97 2.51
N GLN A 89 -5.89 5.62 3.28
CA GLN A 89 -6.29 6.41 4.45
C GLN A 89 -5.25 6.34 5.59
N PRO A 90 -5.11 7.38 6.43
CA PRO A 90 -4.35 7.31 7.68
C PRO A 90 -4.89 6.17 8.58
N GLN A 91 -4.10 5.42 9.36
CA GLN A 91 -2.71 5.56 9.85
C GLN A 91 -1.69 4.86 8.92
N VAL A 92 -0.98 5.62 8.08
CA VAL A 92 -0.05 5.06 7.08
C VAL A 92 1.32 4.74 7.69
N GLN A 93 1.91 3.59 7.32
CA GLN A 93 3.26 3.17 7.73
C GLN A 93 4.14 2.82 6.53
N GLU A 94 5.43 3.21 6.54
CA GLU A 94 6.42 2.78 5.54
C GLU A 94 6.85 1.33 5.86
N VAL A 95 6.70 0.41 4.91
CA VAL A 95 7.03 -1.01 5.10
C VAL A 95 8.37 -1.40 4.49
N VAL A 96 8.68 -0.88 3.30
CA VAL A 96 9.91 -1.19 2.60
C VAL A 96 10.34 -0.03 1.72
N ARG A 97 11.65 0.14 1.66
CA ARG A 97 12.36 1.04 0.77
C ARG A 97 13.26 0.19 -0.10
N MET A 98 13.25 0.46 -1.39
CA MET A 98 13.94 -0.34 -2.40
C MET A 98 14.47 0.57 -3.51
N THR A 99 15.63 0.24 -4.04
CA THR A 99 16.27 0.97 -5.13
C THR A 99 16.10 0.19 -6.43
N ALA A 100 15.72 0.87 -7.50
CA ALA A 100 15.52 0.26 -8.80
C ALA A 100 16.86 -0.18 -9.41
N ASN A 101 16.85 -1.34 -10.05
CA ASN A 101 17.96 -1.83 -10.85
C ASN A 101 18.01 -1.15 -12.24
N ALA A 102 18.93 -1.59 -13.10
CA ALA A 102 19.08 -1.05 -14.45
C ALA A 102 17.85 -1.25 -15.36
N ASP A 103 16.99 -2.21 -15.04
CA ASP A 103 15.79 -2.54 -15.81
C ASP A 103 14.55 -1.75 -15.32
N GLY A 104 14.69 -0.89 -14.30
CA GLY A 104 13.57 -0.15 -13.71
C GLY A 104 12.71 -0.98 -12.76
N TRP A 105 13.28 -2.04 -12.18
CA TRP A 105 12.62 -2.93 -11.23
C TRP A 105 13.22 -2.75 -9.84
N ALA A 106 12.36 -2.62 -8.84
CA ALA A 106 12.74 -2.68 -7.45
C ALA A 106 11.95 -3.80 -6.76
N SER A 107 12.63 -4.67 -6.00
CA SER A 107 11.96 -5.69 -5.20
C SER A 107 12.52 -5.71 -3.77
N GLY A 108 11.64 -5.91 -2.81
CA GLY A 108 11.98 -5.99 -1.40
C GLY A 108 11.23 -7.11 -0.71
N LEU A 109 11.90 -7.74 0.25
CA LEU A 109 11.35 -8.79 1.08
C LEU A 109 11.11 -8.26 2.49
N ARG A 110 9.95 -8.55 3.08
CA ARG A 110 9.65 -8.22 4.48
C ARG A 110 8.94 -9.38 5.17
N ASN A 111 9.30 -9.61 6.43
CA ASN A 111 8.59 -10.55 7.27
C ASN A 111 7.22 -9.97 7.63
N ILE A 112 6.17 -10.73 7.35
CA ILE A 112 4.81 -10.39 7.75
C ILE A 112 4.65 -10.79 9.22
N PRO A 113 4.17 -9.90 10.10
CA PRO A 113 3.97 -10.22 11.51
C PRO A 113 3.10 -11.48 11.68
N GLY A 114 3.54 -12.43 12.51
CA GLY A 114 2.82 -13.68 12.76
C GLY A 114 1.50 -13.49 13.50
N ASN A 115 1.33 -12.36 14.19
CA ASN A 115 0.11 -11.99 14.91
C ASN A 115 -0.90 -11.20 14.06
N LEU A 116 -0.69 -11.13 12.74
CA LEU A 116 -1.60 -10.43 11.84
C LEU A 116 -2.88 -11.27 11.66
N PRO A 117 -4.08 -10.77 12.01
CA PRO A 117 -5.29 -11.57 11.92
C PRO A 117 -5.61 -11.96 10.48
N TYR A 118 -6.11 -13.17 10.30
CA TYR A 118 -6.51 -13.66 8.99
C TYR A 118 -7.74 -12.92 8.47
N GLY A 119 -7.80 -12.73 7.17
CA GLY A 119 -8.86 -11.95 6.54
C GLY A 119 -8.72 -10.44 6.74
N THR A 120 -7.67 -9.96 7.42
CA THR A 120 -7.37 -8.54 7.51
C THR A 120 -7.16 -7.98 6.10
N SER A 121 -7.91 -6.94 5.74
CA SER A 121 -7.68 -6.20 4.51
C SER A 121 -6.52 -5.22 4.71
N VAL A 122 -5.64 -5.14 3.73
CA VAL A 122 -4.53 -4.19 3.70
C VAL A 122 -4.53 -3.44 2.38
N TRP A 123 -4.14 -2.17 2.44
CA TRP A 123 -4.02 -1.30 1.28
C TRP A 123 -2.61 -0.79 1.20
N LEU A 124 -1.98 -0.99 0.05
CA LEU A 124 -0.61 -0.59 -0.18
C LEU A 124 -0.50 0.36 -1.36
N GLN A 125 0.46 1.27 -1.27
CA GLN A 125 0.83 2.14 -2.38
C GLN A 125 2.31 2.44 -2.30
N ALA A 126 2.99 2.43 -3.44
CA ALA A 126 4.37 2.85 -3.56
C ALA A 126 4.42 4.33 -3.98
N ALA A 127 5.47 5.02 -3.54
CA ALA A 127 5.83 6.34 -4.00
C ALA A 127 7.33 6.39 -4.28
N VAL A 128 7.72 7.03 -5.37
CA VAL A 128 9.09 7.53 -5.55
C VAL A 128 9.13 8.94 -5.00
N ILE A 129 10.16 9.25 -4.22
CA ILE A 129 10.34 10.59 -3.66
C ILE A 129 11.51 11.25 -4.35
N ALA A 130 11.22 12.11 -5.32
CA ALA A 130 12.22 12.81 -6.10
C ALA A 130 12.06 14.35 -6.01
N GLY A 131 13.18 15.04 -6.13
CA GLY A 131 13.26 16.50 -6.06
C GLY A 131 13.12 17.09 -4.64
N PRO A 132 13.31 18.42 -4.48
CA PRO A 132 13.15 19.10 -3.21
C PRO A 132 11.71 18.95 -2.70
N GLN A 133 11.55 18.51 -1.44
CA GLN A 133 10.24 18.28 -0.81
C GLN A 133 9.31 17.35 -1.61
N GLY A 134 9.87 16.46 -2.46
CA GLY A 134 9.06 15.52 -3.23
C GLY A 134 8.27 16.14 -4.38
N ALA A 135 8.64 17.33 -4.87
CA ALA A 135 7.96 18.01 -5.98
C ALA A 135 7.86 17.18 -7.28
N ASN A 136 8.77 16.19 -7.46
CA ASN A 136 8.77 15.29 -8.60
C ASN A 136 8.45 13.85 -8.17
N SER A 137 7.72 13.69 -7.07
CA SER A 137 7.31 12.36 -6.60
C SER A 137 6.19 11.83 -7.46
N ASP A 138 6.26 10.53 -7.76
CA ASP A 138 5.20 9.79 -8.44
C ASP A 138 4.65 8.69 -7.53
N LEU A 139 3.39 8.31 -7.78
CA LEU A 139 2.67 7.29 -7.03
C LEU A 139 2.32 6.11 -7.91
N SER A 140 2.39 4.90 -7.34
CA SER A 140 1.88 3.69 -7.99
C SER A 140 0.35 3.59 -7.89
N ASN A 141 -0.20 2.56 -8.53
CA ASN A 141 -1.51 2.00 -8.20
C ASN A 141 -1.66 1.68 -6.70
N VAL A 142 -2.91 1.62 -6.22
CA VAL A 142 -3.24 1.10 -4.89
C VAL A 142 -3.51 -0.40 -4.99
N VAL A 143 -2.77 -1.19 -4.22
CA VAL A 143 -2.97 -2.64 -4.10
C VAL A 143 -3.83 -2.91 -2.87
N ALA A 144 -5.02 -3.47 -3.07
CA ALA A 144 -5.81 -4.06 -1.99
C ALA A 144 -5.46 -5.54 -1.91
N SER A 145 -4.92 -5.97 -0.78
CA SER A 145 -4.62 -7.37 -0.50
C SER A 145 -5.34 -7.82 0.77
N ARG A 146 -5.53 -9.12 0.91
CA ARG A 146 -6.09 -9.74 2.11
C ARG A 146 -5.03 -10.64 2.72
N VAL A 147 -4.93 -10.61 4.04
CA VAL A 147 -4.07 -11.51 4.77
C VAL A 147 -4.65 -12.90 4.66
N ASP A 148 -3.96 -13.75 3.92
CA ASP A 148 -4.43 -15.09 3.61
C ASP A 148 -4.05 -16.05 4.73
N GLY A 149 -5.00 -16.93 5.05
CA GLY A 149 -4.72 -18.15 5.79
C GLY A 149 -3.67 -18.94 5.02
N MET A 150 -2.63 -19.40 5.72
CA MET A 150 -1.82 -20.49 5.17
C MET A 150 -2.81 -21.60 4.79
N ALA A 151 -2.72 -22.16 3.58
CA ALA A 151 -3.56 -23.29 3.22
C ALA A 151 -3.24 -24.45 4.19
N CYS A 152 -4.14 -24.71 5.13
CA CYS A 152 -3.93 -25.76 6.10
C CYS A 152 -4.10 -27.11 5.41
N ALA A 153 -3.19 -28.05 5.71
CA ALA A 153 -3.37 -29.42 5.29
C ALA A 153 -4.73 -29.93 5.81
N GLN A 154 -5.46 -30.64 4.96
CA GLN A 154 -6.76 -31.25 5.32
C GLN A 154 -6.55 -32.52 6.16
N ILE A 155 -5.77 -32.38 7.23
CA ILE A 155 -5.49 -33.41 8.22
C ILE A 155 -6.39 -33.14 9.42
N TYR A 156 -7.06 -34.18 9.89
CA TYR A 156 -7.86 -34.13 11.10
C TYR A 156 -7.02 -34.57 12.30
N ASP A 157 -6.55 -33.58 13.07
CA ASP A 157 -5.78 -33.72 14.30
C ASP A 157 -6.29 -32.65 15.30
N PRO A 158 -7.46 -32.86 15.91
CA PRO A 158 -8.25 -31.79 16.50
C PRO A 158 -7.57 -31.14 17.69
N VAL A 159 -7.80 -29.83 17.85
CA VAL A 159 -7.29 -29.03 18.96
C VAL A 159 -8.39 -28.14 19.54
N CYS A 160 -8.31 -27.88 20.84
CA CYS A 160 -9.20 -26.96 21.54
C CYS A 160 -8.54 -25.57 21.57
N GLY A 161 -9.21 -24.55 21.03
CA GLY A 161 -8.75 -23.16 21.12
C GLY A 161 -9.08 -22.54 22.47
N ILE A 162 -8.35 -21.50 22.87
CA ILE A 162 -8.61 -20.75 24.13
C ILE A 162 -10.02 -20.13 24.20
N ASN A 163 -10.70 -20.02 23.06
CA ASN A 163 -12.10 -19.60 22.95
C ASN A 163 -13.12 -20.72 23.20
N GLY A 164 -12.67 -21.94 23.53
CA GLY A 164 -13.53 -23.10 23.75
C GLY A 164 -14.12 -23.70 22.46
N GLN A 165 -13.55 -23.41 21.29
CA GLN A 165 -13.95 -24.03 20.02
C GLN A 165 -12.95 -25.09 19.57
N THR A 166 -13.46 -26.20 19.05
CA THR A 166 -12.66 -27.27 18.45
C THR A 166 -12.34 -26.95 17.00
N TYR A 167 -11.06 -27.04 16.64
CA TYR A 167 -10.56 -26.85 15.27
C TYR A 167 -10.05 -28.18 14.70
N SER A 168 -10.17 -28.37 13.39
CA SER A 168 -9.75 -29.61 12.70
C SER A 168 -8.26 -29.92 12.87
N ASN A 169 -7.42 -28.88 12.99
CA ASN A 169 -6.02 -28.99 13.37
C ASN A 169 -5.47 -27.65 13.90
N ALA A 170 -4.24 -27.67 14.42
CA ALA A 170 -3.56 -26.49 14.94
C ALA A 170 -3.38 -25.36 13.91
N CYS A 171 -3.22 -25.69 12.62
CA CYS A 171 -3.16 -24.69 11.56
C CYS A 171 -4.50 -23.98 11.41
N GLU A 172 -5.61 -24.72 11.37
CA GLU A 172 -6.97 -24.16 11.27
C GLU A 172 -7.32 -23.30 12.49
N ALA A 173 -6.90 -23.69 13.69
CA ALA A 173 -7.02 -22.86 14.90
C ALA A 173 -6.24 -21.54 14.76
N GLY A 174 -5.00 -21.64 14.25
CA GLY A 174 -4.18 -20.51 13.87
C GLY A 174 -4.91 -19.59 12.90
N VAL A 175 -5.38 -20.12 11.75
CA VAL A 175 -6.14 -19.41 10.71
C VAL A 175 -7.41 -18.74 11.26
N ALA A 176 -8.06 -19.33 12.25
CA ALA A 176 -9.20 -18.72 12.93
C ALA A 176 -8.82 -17.62 13.93
N GLY A 177 -7.53 -17.42 14.19
CA GLY A 177 -6.99 -16.39 15.09
C GLY A 177 -6.95 -16.80 16.56
N TRP A 178 -6.99 -18.10 16.87
CA TRP A 178 -7.08 -18.60 18.24
C TRP A 178 -5.88 -19.47 18.63
N PRO A 179 -5.13 -19.10 19.69
CA PRO A 179 -4.13 -19.97 20.28
C PRO A 179 -4.75 -21.30 20.74
N VAL A 180 -3.99 -22.39 20.55
CA VAL A 180 -4.35 -23.71 21.07
C VAL A 180 -4.21 -23.73 22.59
N ASP A 181 -5.25 -24.19 23.28
CA ASP A 181 -5.24 -24.48 24.73
C ASP A 181 -4.67 -25.88 24.98
N TYR A 182 -5.30 -26.92 24.45
CA TYR A 182 -4.81 -28.30 24.50
C TYR A 182 -5.12 -29.12 23.24
N VAL A 183 -4.37 -30.21 23.07
CA VAL A 183 -4.57 -31.18 21.97
C VAL A 183 -5.79 -32.05 22.27
N GLY A 184 -6.67 -32.21 21.27
CA GLY A 184 -7.97 -32.85 21.40
C GLY A 184 -9.12 -31.84 21.28
N PRO A 185 -10.37 -32.32 21.13
CA PRO A 185 -11.54 -31.45 21.09
C PRO A 185 -11.82 -30.81 22.46
N CYS A 186 -12.38 -29.59 22.43
CA CYS A 186 -13.26 -29.11 23.50
C CYS A 186 -14.57 -29.94 23.48
#